data_AF-A0A2I8VL71-F1
#
_entry.id   AF-A0A2I8VL71-F1
#
_cell.length_a   1.000
_cell.length_b   1.000
_cell.length_c   1.000
_cell.angle_alpha   90.00
_cell.angle_beta   90.00
_cell.angle_gamma   90.00
#
_symmetry.space_group_name_H-M   'P 1'
#
loop_
_entity.id
_entity.type
_entity.pdbx_description
1 polymer ?
#
loop_
_entity_poly.entity_id
_entity_poly.type
_entity_poly.pdbx_seq_one_letter_code
_entity_poly.pdbx_strand_id
1 'polypeptide(L)'
;MGHLENVSVTDLQRALDRVEGKKPTQRLITAIAYKHGVTQTELAAWYGVQRRTIYNWLTRFDDRPIEAAVSDDERPGRPRKLTPDQQEALYATLREPPTEVGLDETAWTADLVRQYTEERFGVTYSRSSCRRLLSEATEREDVGGS
;
A
#
# COMPACT_ATOMS: atom_id res chain seq x y z
N MET A 1 6.10 13.50 28.24
CA MET A 1 6.52 12.10 28.10
C MET A 1 7.77 12.11 27.25
N GLY A 2 8.85 11.46 27.70
CA GLY A 2 10.04 11.28 26.89
C GLY A 2 9.72 10.40 25.67
N HIS A 3 10.48 10.57 24.60
CA HIS A 3 10.46 9.70 23.44
C HIS A 3 11.90 9.28 23.15
N LEU A 4 12.04 8.17 22.44
CA LEU A 4 13.30 7.55 22.05
C LEU A 4 14.13 7.04 23.24
N GLU A 5 13.54 6.77 24.41
CA GLU A 5 14.31 6.41 25.62
C GLU A 5 15.23 5.19 25.39
N ASN A 6 14.74 4.22 24.61
CA ASN A 6 15.45 2.97 24.30
C ASN A 6 16.25 3.00 22.98
N VAL A 7 16.34 4.17 22.31
CA VAL A 7 17.00 4.30 21.01
C VAL A 7 18.22 5.20 21.12
N SER A 8 19.38 4.68 20.71
CA SER A 8 20.64 5.44 20.74
C SER A 8 20.78 6.36 19.53
N VAL A 9 21.48 7.48 19.69
CA VAL A 9 21.80 8.39 18.56
C VAL A 9 22.65 7.66 17.51
N THR A 10 23.59 6.81 17.94
CA THR A 10 24.46 6.03 17.06
C THR A 10 23.67 5.08 16.16
N ASP A 11 22.62 4.43 16.68
CA ASP A 11 21.80 3.53 15.86
C ASP A 11 20.95 4.30 14.85
N LEU A 12 20.44 5.48 15.22
CA LEU A 12 19.74 6.38 14.30
C LEU A 12 20.67 6.87 13.18
N GLN A 13 21.93 7.21 13.50
CA GLN A 13 22.93 7.61 12.51
C GLN A 13 23.27 6.46 11.56
N ARG A 14 23.51 5.26 12.10
CA ARG A 14 23.77 4.06 11.27
C ARG A 14 22.59 3.75 10.34
N ALA A 15 21.36 3.94 10.81
CA ALA A 15 20.18 3.79 9.96
C ALA A 15 20.11 4.88 8.88
N LEU A 16 20.51 6.11 9.20
CA LEU A 16 20.51 7.24 8.27
C LEU A 16 21.46 7.00 7.10
N ASP A 17 22.61 6.39 7.35
CA ASP A 17 23.61 6.06 6.32
C ASP A 17 23.12 5.00 5.30
N ARG A 18 22.07 4.24 5.65
CA ARG A 18 21.59 3.09 4.87
C ARG A 18 20.24 3.33 4.20
N VAL A 19 19.51 4.35 4.63
CA VAL A 19 18.13 4.55 4.21
C VAL A 19 18.04 5.37 2.94
N GLU A 20 17.10 5.01 2.09
CA GLU A 20 16.77 5.76 0.89
C GLU A 20 15.39 6.41 1.01
N GLY A 21 15.20 7.50 0.27
CA GLY A 21 13.93 8.19 0.16
C GLY A 21 13.70 9.28 1.20
N LYS A 22 12.93 10.29 0.80
CA LYS A 22 12.76 11.52 1.57
C LYS A 22 12.16 11.31 2.97
N LYS A 23 11.09 10.52 3.09
CA LYS A 23 10.36 10.37 4.37
C LYS A 23 11.17 9.62 5.42
N PRO A 24 11.80 8.46 5.13
CA PRO A 24 12.66 7.80 6.11
C PRO A 24 13.82 8.68 6.58
N THR A 25 14.52 9.35 5.66
CA THR A 25 15.59 10.31 6.00
C THR A 25 15.08 11.43 6.92
N GLN A 26 13.93 12.04 6.60
CA GLN A 26 13.32 13.09 7.42
C GLN A 26 12.99 12.61 8.84
N ARG A 27 12.46 11.38 8.99
CA ARG A 27 12.13 10.81 10.30
C ARG A 27 13.37 10.56 11.15
N LEU A 28 14.45 10.06 10.55
CA LEU A 28 15.72 9.85 11.24
C LEU A 28 16.37 11.17 11.67
N ILE A 29 16.42 12.16 10.78
CA ILE A 29 16.92 13.51 11.13
C ILE A 29 16.08 14.11 12.26
N THR A 30 14.76 13.94 12.23
CA THR A 30 13.86 14.39 13.31
C THR A 30 14.19 13.72 14.64
N ALA A 31 14.40 12.40 14.65
CA ALA A 31 14.73 11.65 15.86
C ALA A 31 16.10 12.03 16.43
N ILE A 32 17.12 12.18 15.56
CA ILE A 32 18.47 12.62 15.95
C ILE A 32 18.42 14.03 16.55
N ALA A 33 17.77 14.98 15.86
CA ALA A 33 17.63 16.35 16.33
C ALA A 33 16.91 16.43 17.68
N TYR A 34 15.84 15.64 17.86
CA TYR A 34 15.14 15.56 19.15
C TYR A 34 16.03 15.04 20.28
N LYS A 35 16.86 14.02 20.01
CA LYS A 35 17.87 13.51 20.96
C LYS A 35 18.94 14.54 21.33
N HIS A 36 19.19 15.51 20.44
CA HIS A 36 20.06 16.66 20.70
C HIS A 36 19.33 17.86 21.34
N GLY A 37 18.08 17.70 21.77
CA GLY A 37 17.34 18.71 22.53
C GLY A 37 16.47 19.65 21.70
N VAL A 38 16.39 19.46 20.38
CA VAL A 38 15.46 20.24 19.53
C VAL A 38 14.03 19.84 19.87
N THR A 39 13.18 20.83 20.14
CA THR A 39 11.81 20.56 20.57
C THR A 39 10.92 20.12 19.41
N GLN A 40 9.84 19.40 19.72
CA GLN A 40 8.84 19.01 18.72
C GLN A 40 8.21 20.21 18.00
N THR A 41 8.12 21.37 18.67
CA THR A 41 7.58 22.60 18.09
C THR A 41 8.53 23.19 17.06
N GLU A 42 9.84 23.21 17.34
CA GLU A 42 10.85 23.69 16.38
C GLU A 42 10.94 22.77 15.17
N LEU A 43 10.96 21.45 15.38
CA LEU A 43 10.93 20.45 14.30
C LEU A 43 9.69 20.60 13.42
N ALA A 44 8.53 20.88 14.02
CA ALA A 44 7.30 21.11 13.28
C ALA A 44 7.41 22.35 12.37
N ALA A 45 8.03 23.43 12.86
CA ALA A 45 8.30 24.64 12.09
C ALA A 45 9.27 24.37 10.93
N TRP A 46 10.35 23.60 11.15
CA TRP A 46 11.32 23.26 10.10
C TRP A 46 10.68 22.55 8.90
N TYR A 47 9.74 21.64 9.17
CA TYR A 47 9.08 20.85 8.13
C TYR A 47 7.75 21.44 7.64
N GLY A 48 7.26 22.54 8.23
CA GLY A 48 5.95 23.11 7.90
C GLY A 48 4.79 22.17 8.22
N VAL A 49 4.90 21.38 9.29
CA VAL A 49 3.88 20.41 9.72
C VAL A 49 3.34 20.76 11.10
N GLN A 50 2.28 20.08 11.54
CA GLN A 50 1.76 20.22 12.90
C GLN A 50 2.65 19.49 13.91
N ARG A 51 2.75 20.00 15.14
CA ARG A 51 3.47 19.33 16.25
C ARG A 51 3.03 17.88 16.45
N ARG A 52 1.74 17.58 16.29
CA ARG A 52 1.20 16.21 16.38
C ARG A 52 1.83 15.26 15.37
N THR A 53 2.21 15.74 14.18
CA THR A 53 2.92 14.95 13.17
C THR A 53 4.29 14.53 13.68
N ILE A 54 5.04 15.46 14.27
CA ILE A 54 6.35 15.17 14.87
C ILE A 54 6.22 14.20 16.03
N TYR A 55 5.26 14.43 16.93
CA TYR A 55 4.95 13.50 18.02
C TYR A 55 4.72 12.07 17.49
N ASN A 56 3.84 11.92 16.50
CA ASN A 56 3.54 10.62 15.89
C ASN A 56 4.76 9.97 15.21
N TRP A 57 5.69 10.76 14.67
CA TRP A 57 6.94 10.22 14.12
C TRP A 57 7.86 9.71 15.22
N LEU A 58 8.00 10.45 16.33
CA LEU A 58 8.85 10.06 17.45
C LEU A 58 8.32 8.81 18.17
N THR A 59 7.01 8.74 18.43
CA THR A 59 6.39 7.58 19.11
C THR A 59 6.60 6.26 18.35
N ARG A 60 6.73 6.29 17.01
CA ARG A 60 7.01 5.08 16.24
C ARG A 60 8.32 4.39 16.64
N PHE A 61 9.31 5.15 17.10
CA PHE A 61 10.59 4.59 17.53
C PHE A 61 10.57 4.06 18.96
N ASP A 62 9.52 4.36 19.75
CA ASP A 62 9.35 3.81 21.09
C ASP A 62 8.87 2.35 21.03
N ASP A 63 8.00 2.05 20.08
CA ASP A 63 7.29 0.76 20.01
C ASP A 63 7.76 -0.17 18.87
N ARG A 64 8.71 0.29 18.02
CA ARG A 64 9.11 -0.43 16.80
C ARG A 64 10.63 -0.39 16.58
N PRO A 65 11.20 -1.42 15.92
CA PRO A 65 12.56 -1.34 15.37
C PRO A 65 12.72 -0.13 14.44
N ILE A 66 13.92 0.43 14.37
CA ILE A 66 14.22 1.66 13.61
C ILE A 66 13.78 1.52 12.14
N GLU A 67 14.04 0.39 11.52
CA GLU A 67 13.70 0.08 10.12
C GLU A 67 12.19 0.17 9.88
N ALA A 68 11.39 -0.31 10.84
CA ALA A 68 9.93 -0.24 10.79
C ALA A 68 9.39 1.14 11.18
N ALA A 69 10.08 1.88 12.06
CA ALA A 69 9.68 3.22 12.49
C ALA A 69 9.84 4.28 11.39
N VAL A 70 10.84 4.12 10.53
CA VAL A 70 11.13 5.06 9.43
C VAL A 70 10.30 4.80 8.19
N SER A 71 9.81 3.57 8.01
CA SER A 71 8.99 3.16 6.88
C SER A 71 7.54 3.63 7.03
N ASP A 72 6.87 3.92 5.91
CA ASP A 72 5.41 4.03 5.96
C ASP A 72 4.84 2.64 6.23
N ASP A 73 3.82 2.55 7.09
CA ASP A 73 3.04 1.32 7.20
C ASP A 73 2.52 0.98 5.80
N GLU A 74 2.69 -0.28 5.37
CA GLU A 74 2.00 -0.77 4.18
C GLU A 74 0.52 -0.48 4.39
N ARG A 75 0.00 0.52 3.69
CA ARG A 75 -1.43 0.75 3.68
C ARG A 75 -1.96 -0.37 2.81
N PRO A 76 -2.67 -1.39 3.36
CA PRO A 76 -3.46 -2.23 2.50
C PRO A 76 -4.32 -1.24 1.71
N GLY A 77 -4.20 -1.28 0.38
CA GLY A 77 -5.06 -0.47 -0.47
C GLY A 77 -6.53 -0.70 -0.08
N ARG A 78 -7.43 0.12 -0.62
CA ARG A 78 -8.88 -0.07 -0.41
C ARG A 78 -9.20 -1.57 -0.49
N PRO A 79 -9.85 -2.16 0.54
CA PRO A 79 -10.07 -3.60 0.60
C PRO A 79 -10.63 -4.05 -0.74
N ARG A 80 -9.98 -5.07 -1.34
CA ARG A 80 -10.40 -5.61 -2.62
C ARG A 80 -11.84 -6.09 -2.47
N LYS A 81 -12.69 -5.80 -3.45
CA LYS A 81 -14.09 -6.21 -3.40
C LYS A 81 -14.24 -7.74 -3.47
N LEU A 82 -13.25 -8.41 -4.05
CA LEU A 82 -13.16 -9.86 -4.14
C LEU A 82 -12.04 -10.37 -3.22
N THR A 83 -12.24 -11.54 -2.61
CA THR A 83 -11.16 -12.30 -1.97
C THR A 83 -10.14 -12.75 -3.01
N PRO A 84 -8.92 -13.15 -2.60
CA PRO A 84 -7.93 -13.70 -3.53
C PRO A 84 -8.49 -14.87 -4.37
N ASP A 85 -9.21 -15.80 -3.74
CA ASP A 85 -9.79 -16.96 -4.43
C ASP A 85 -10.88 -16.57 -5.44
N GLN A 86 -11.74 -15.61 -5.08
CA GLN A 86 -12.76 -15.09 -5.99
C GLN A 86 -12.14 -14.33 -7.16
N GLN A 87 -11.03 -13.63 -6.91
CA GLN A 87 -10.30 -12.90 -7.93
C GLN A 87 -9.63 -13.85 -8.92
N GLU A 88 -9.03 -14.95 -8.44
CA GLU A 88 -8.48 -15.99 -9.32
C GLU A 88 -9.58 -16.68 -10.13
N ALA A 89 -10.70 -17.03 -9.51
CA ALA A 89 -11.85 -17.62 -10.21
C ALA A 89 -12.41 -16.69 -11.30
N LEU A 90 -12.46 -15.38 -11.02
CA LEU A 90 -12.83 -14.37 -12.02
C LEU A 90 -11.85 -14.39 -13.18
N TYR A 91 -10.53 -14.32 -12.94
CA TYR A 91 -9.55 -14.29 -14.02
C TYR A 91 -9.55 -15.57 -14.86
N ALA A 92 -9.67 -16.74 -14.22
CA ALA A 92 -9.82 -18.01 -14.93
C ALA A 92 -11.03 -17.98 -15.88
N THR A 93 -12.15 -17.41 -15.42
CA THR A 93 -13.36 -17.26 -16.25
C THR A 93 -13.17 -16.25 -17.38
N LEU A 94 -12.52 -15.11 -17.13
CA LEU A 94 -12.33 -14.04 -18.12
C LEU A 94 -11.36 -14.42 -19.25
N ARG A 95 -10.59 -15.50 -19.08
CA ARG A 95 -9.71 -16.07 -20.12
C ARG A 95 -10.48 -16.94 -21.12
N GLU A 96 -11.58 -17.54 -20.68
CA GLU A 96 -12.47 -18.31 -21.53
C GLU A 96 -13.49 -17.41 -22.23
N PRO A 97 -14.08 -17.81 -23.37
CA PRO A 97 -15.12 -17.01 -24.00
C PRO A 97 -16.38 -16.89 -23.10
N PRO A 98 -17.15 -15.78 -23.18
CA PRO A 98 -18.37 -15.58 -22.37
C PRO A 98 -19.40 -16.72 -22.49
N THR A 99 -19.36 -17.47 -23.59
CA THR A 99 -20.19 -18.64 -23.85
C THR A 99 -20.02 -19.73 -22.79
N GLU A 100 -18.83 -19.90 -22.20
CA GLU A 100 -18.57 -20.89 -21.14
C GLU A 100 -19.35 -20.61 -19.86
N VAL A 101 -19.82 -19.39 -19.68
CA VAL A 101 -20.68 -19.00 -18.54
C VAL A 101 -22.11 -18.70 -18.95
N GLY A 102 -22.51 -19.08 -20.18
CA GLY A 102 -23.87 -18.95 -20.67
C GLY A 102 -24.24 -17.55 -21.18
N LEU A 103 -23.26 -16.71 -21.51
CA LEU A 103 -23.48 -15.42 -22.16
C LEU A 103 -23.36 -15.59 -23.68
N ASP A 104 -24.39 -15.16 -24.42
CA ASP A 104 -24.47 -15.26 -25.89
C ASP A 104 -23.69 -14.13 -26.57
N GLU A 105 -22.39 -14.04 -26.27
CA GLU A 105 -21.48 -13.00 -26.75
C GLU A 105 -20.12 -13.60 -27.12
N THR A 106 -19.51 -13.08 -28.18
CA THR A 106 -18.26 -13.65 -28.74
C THR A 106 -17.01 -13.21 -27.99
N ALA A 107 -17.07 -12.14 -27.21
CA ALA A 107 -15.93 -11.61 -26.47
C ALA A 107 -16.38 -10.88 -25.20
N TRP A 108 -15.52 -10.91 -24.18
CA TRP A 108 -15.76 -10.15 -22.96
C TRP A 108 -15.71 -8.64 -23.22
N THR A 109 -16.75 -7.95 -22.79
CA THR A 109 -16.77 -6.48 -22.72
C THR A 109 -16.77 -6.04 -21.27
N ALA A 110 -16.39 -4.78 -21.02
CA ALA A 110 -16.41 -4.22 -19.67
C ALA A 110 -17.80 -4.31 -18.99
N ASP A 111 -18.86 -4.25 -19.79
CA ASP A 111 -20.24 -4.32 -19.29
C ASP A 111 -20.63 -5.77 -18.96
N LEU A 112 -20.21 -6.76 -19.76
CA LEU A 112 -20.36 -8.19 -19.44
C LEU A 112 -19.59 -8.59 -18.17
N VAL A 113 -18.36 -8.09 -17.99
CA VAL A 113 -17.60 -8.34 -16.76
C VAL A 113 -18.29 -7.73 -15.54
N ARG A 114 -18.86 -6.53 -15.69
CA ARG A 114 -19.62 -5.91 -14.61
C ARG A 114 -20.83 -6.75 -14.26
N GLN A 115 -21.60 -7.20 -15.24
CA GLN A 115 -22.75 -8.07 -15.04
C GLN A 115 -22.33 -9.37 -14.34
N TYR A 116 -21.32 -10.06 -14.86
CA TYR A 116 -20.82 -11.32 -14.29
C TYR A 116 -20.34 -11.15 -12.85
N THR A 117 -19.59 -10.08 -12.54
CA THR A 117 -19.11 -9.83 -11.18
C THR A 117 -20.22 -9.48 -10.19
N GLU A 118 -21.28 -8.83 -10.66
CA GLU A 118 -22.48 -8.53 -9.88
C GLU A 118 -23.29 -9.81 -9.61
N GLU A 119 -23.53 -10.63 -10.63
CA GLU A 119 -24.31 -11.87 -10.50
C GLU A 119 -23.59 -12.96 -9.69
N ARG A 120 -22.28 -13.14 -9.88
CA ARG A 120 -21.54 -14.25 -9.28
C ARG A 120 -20.97 -13.93 -7.90
N PHE A 121 -20.59 -12.68 -7.66
CA PHE A 121 -19.90 -12.29 -6.43
C PHE A 121 -20.63 -11.18 -5.66
N GLY A 122 -21.72 -10.61 -6.19
CA GLY A 122 -22.44 -9.52 -5.54
C GLY A 122 -21.67 -8.20 -5.50
N VAL A 123 -20.68 -8.01 -6.39
CA VAL A 123 -19.84 -6.80 -6.41
C VAL A 123 -19.92 -6.06 -7.72
N THR A 124 -20.25 -4.77 -7.66
CA THR A 124 -20.30 -3.91 -8.84
C THR A 124 -18.98 -3.17 -9.02
N TYR A 125 -18.38 -3.26 -10.20
CA TYR A 125 -17.20 -2.47 -10.57
C TYR A 125 -17.54 -1.28 -11.49
N SER A 126 -16.66 -0.28 -11.52
CA SER A 126 -16.74 0.77 -12.54
C SER A 126 -16.29 0.21 -13.90
N ARG A 127 -16.74 0.81 -15.00
CA ARG A 127 -16.32 0.39 -16.36
C ARG A 127 -14.80 0.38 -16.53
N SER A 128 -14.09 1.37 -15.98
CA SER A 128 -12.62 1.42 -16.02
C SER A 128 -11.98 0.30 -15.21
N SER A 129 -12.58 -0.08 -14.08
CA SER A 129 -12.13 -1.23 -13.29
C SER A 129 -12.36 -2.55 -14.02
N CYS A 130 -13.50 -2.72 -14.70
CA CYS A 130 -13.77 -3.91 -15.50
C CYS A 130 -12.80 -4.06 -16.67
N ARG A 131 -12.46 -2.96 -17.37
CA ARG A 131 -11.41 -2.99 -18.41
C ARG A 131 -10.07 -3.44 -17.86
N ARG A 132 -9.69 -2.92 -16.68
CA ARG A 132 -8.45 -3.32 -16.03
C ARG A 132 -8.46 -4.79 -15.64
N LEU A 133 -9.57 -5.30 -15.10
CA LEU A 133 -9.72 -6.72 -14.77
C LEU A 133 -9.59 -7.62 -16.00
N LEU A 134 -10.07 -7.17 -17.17
CA LEU A 134 -9.88 -7.88 -18.43
C LEU A 134 -8.42 -7.90 -18.88
N SER A 135 -7.76 -6.74 -18.90
CA SER A 135 -6.33 -6.66 -19.24
C SER A 135 -5.49 -7.55 -18.34
N GLU A 136 -5.72 -7.47 -17.02
CA GLU A 136 -5.03 -8.26 -16.01
C GLU A 136 -5.30 -9.78 -16.13
N ALA A 137 -6.42 -10.20 -16.73
CA ALA A 137 -6.72 -11.61 -16.97
C ALA A 137 -5.91 -12.17 -18.14
N THR A 138 -5.81 -11.39 -19.23
CA THR A 138 -5.06 -11.72 -20.46
C THR A 138 -3.55 -11.65 -20.25
N GLU A 139 -3.03 -10.62 -19.55
CA GLU A 139 -1.59 -10.46 -19.28
C GLU A 139 -0.97 -11.58 -18.43
N ARG A 140 -1.81 -12.39 -17.75
CA ARG A 140 -1.35 -13.49 -16.91
C ARG A 140 -1.18 -14.82 -17.65
N GLU A 141 -1.47 -14.88 -18.95
CA GLU A 141 -1.21 -16.07 -19.78
C GLU A 141 0.30 -16.28 -20.04
N ASP A 142 1.09 -15.21 -20.06
CA ASP A 142 2.49 -15.23 -20.51
C ASP A 142 3.51 -15.83 -19.51
N VAL A 143 3.08 -16.28 -18.33
CA VAL A 143 4.00 -16.75 -17.26
C VAL A 143 3.90 -18.26 -16.99
N GLY A 144 3.00 -18.98 -17.67
CA GLY A 144 2.72 -20.40 -17.40
C GLY A 144 3.31 -21.41 -18.39
N GLY A 145 4.05 -20.98 -19.39
CA GLY A 145 4.60 -21.84 -20.45
C GLY A 145 6.13 -21.87 -20.47
N SER A 146 6.76 -22.69 -19.62
CA SER A 146 8.13 -23.21 -19.78
C SER A 146 8.30 -24.49 -18.98
#